data_AF-A0A1D6EL24-F1
#
_entry.id   AF-A0A1D6EL24-F1
#
_cell.length_a   1.000
_cell.length_b   1.000
_cell.length_c   1.000
_cell.angle_alpha   90.00
_cell.angle_beta   90.00
_cell.angle_gamma   90.00
#
_symmetry.space_group_name_H-M   'P 1'
#
loop_
_entity.id
_entity.type
_entity.pdbx_description
1 polymer ?
#
loop_
_entity_poly.entity_id
_entity_poly.type
_entity_poly.pdbx_seq_one_letter_code
_entity_poly.pdbx_strand_id
1 'polypeptide(L)'
;MFGGQRLHVCGEIYSWRKLMNTVIKKKLDIIPKDLKWGEQSDDVFNALAGDFMKPRIQEVDQLLKLGVNVTVYSGQLDLICATKGTMDWVQKLKWDGLNSFLSSPRTPIYCNK
;
A
#
# COMPACT_ATOMS: atom_id res chain seq x y z
N MET A 1 -0.08 5.86 -15.97
CA MET A 1 -0.89 4.64 -16.21
C MET A 1 -0.36 3.60 -15.22
N PHE A 2 -0.81 3.56 -13.97
CA PHE A 2 -2.10 3.06 -13.48
C PHE A 2 -2.95 4.18 -12.88
N GLY A 3 -4.11 4.45 -13.49
CA GLY A 3 -5.06 5.42 -12.96
C GLY A 3 -5.62 4.93 -11.63
N GLY A 4 -5.58 5.78 -10.60
CA GLY A 4 -6.19 5.49 -9.31
C GLY A 4 -7.61 4.98 -9.51
N GLN A 5 -7.92 3.83 -8.90
CA GLN A 5 -9.28 3.34 -8.88
C GLN A 5 -10.13 4.38 -8.14
N ARG A 6 -11.04 5.02 -8.86
CA ARG A 6 -12.03 5.93 -8.31
C ARG A 6 -12.96 5.11 -7.42
N LEU A 7 -12.65 5.03 -6.12
CA LEU A 7 -13.63 4.65 -5.12
C LEU A 7 -14.76 5.67 -5.18
N HIS A 8 -15.93 5.23 -5.65
CA HIS A 8 -17.15 6.02 -5.65
C HIS A 8 -17.60 6.14 -4.19
N VAL A 9 -17.10 7.15 -3.48
CA VAL A 9 -17.63 7.51 -2.16
C VAL A 9 -18.98 8.20 -2.41
N CYS A 10 -20.06 7.56 -1.97
CA CYS A 10 -21.39 8.15 -1.95
C CYS A 10 -21.43 9.25 -0.88
N GLY A 11 -21.46 10.51 -1.30
CA GLY A 11 -21.52 11.70 -0.44
C GLY A 11 -21.06 12.95 -1.17
N GLU A 12 -21.70 14.09 -0.90
CA GLU A 12 -21.74 15.27 -1.76
C GLU A 12 -20.37 15.95 -2.08
N ILE A 13 -20.16 16.13 -3.39
CA ILE A 13 -19.29 17.04 -4.16
C ILE A 13 -18.26 17.91 -3.40
N TYR A 14 -17.17 17.30 -2.97
CA TYR A 14 -15.84 17.87 -3.21
C TYR A 14 -14.95 16.80 -3.81
N SER A 15 -14.51 17.00 -5.07
CA SER A 15 -13.35 16.26 -5.58
C SER A 15 -12.23 16.41 -4.54
N TRP A 16 -11.61 15.30 -4.11
CA TRP A 16 -10.53 15.29 -3.12
C TRP A 16 -9.45 16.35 -3.44
N ARG A 17 -9.12 16.48 -4.72
CA ARG A 17 -8.24 17.53 -5.24
C ARG A 17 -8.71 18.95 -4.91
N LYS A 18 -10.01 19.24 -5.00
CA LYS A 18 -10.60 20.55 -4.64
C LYS A 18 -10.47 20.80 -3.14
N LEU A 19 -10.74 19.81 -2.31
CA LEU A 19 -10.61 19.93 -0.85
C LEU A 19 -9.16 20.23 -0.45
N MET A 20 -8.21 19.44 -0.96
CA MET A 20 -6.78 19.59 -0.67
C MET A 20 -6.25 20.96 -1.11
N ASN A 21 -6.62 21.43 -2.30
CA ASN A 21 -6.12 22.69 -2.86
C ASN A 21 -6.87 23.95 -2.38
N THR A 22 -7.89 23.82 -1.52
CA THR A 22 -8.65 24.96 -1.00
C THR A 22 -8.63 25.01 0.53
N VAL A 23 -9.55 24.31 1.19
CA VAL A 23 -9.76 24.34 2.64
C VAL A 23 -8.51 23.88 3.36
N ILE A 24 -7.93 22.73 2.96
CA ILE A 24 -6.77 22.15 3.64
C ILE A 24 -5.52 22.99 3.44
N LYS A 25 -5.26 23.45 2.21
CA LYS A 25 -4.13 24.34 1.92
C LYS A 25 -4.16 25.60 2.77
N LYS A 26 -5.31 26.26 2.88
CA LYS A 26 -5.49 27.45 3.74
C LYS A 26 -5.34 27.12 5.22
N LYS A 27 -5.79 25.94 5.65
CA LYS A 27 -5.75 25.54 7.07
C LYS A 27 -4.34 25.19 7.54
N LEU A 28 -3.54 24.56 6.68
CA LEU A 28 -2.15 24.17 7.00
C LEU A 28 -1.18 25.35 6.95
N ASP A 29 -1.42 26.33 6.07
CA ASP A 29 -0.66 27.60 5.91
C ASP A 29 0.86 27.47 5.62
N ILE A 30 1.41 26.25 5.61
CA ILE A 30 2.82 25.97 5.27
C ILE A 30 3.06 25.69 3.77
N ILE A 31 2.00 25.53 2.98
CA ILE A 31 2.11 25.12 1.57
C ILE A 31 2.21 26.37 0.67
N PRO A 32 3.29 26.52 -0.13
CA PRO A 32 3.47 27.66 -1.04
C PRO A 32 2.26 27.91 -1.96
N LYS A 33 1.92 29.18 -2.21
CA LYS A 33 0.70 29.57 -2.94
C LYS A 33 0.66 29.01 -4.37
N ASP A 34 1.80 28.91 -5.01
CA ASP A 34 2.03 28.40 -6.36
C ASP A 34 2.06 26.86 -6.46
N LEU A 35 2.28 26.15 -5.36
CA LEU A 35 2.29 24.69 -5.36
C LEU A 35 0.87 24.11 -5.30
N LYS A 36 0.53 23.20 -6.21
CA LYS A 36 -0.75 22.47 -6.18
C LYS A 36 -0.55 21.03 -5.74
N TRP A 37 -1.41 20.58 -4.86
CA TRP A 37 -1.48 19.18 -4.48
C TRP A 37 -2.04 18.33 -5.63
N GLY A 38 -1.43 17.17 -5.86
CA GLY A 38 -1.87 16.12 -6.77
C GLY A 38 -1.82 14.74 -6.09
N GLU A 39 -2.55 13.77 -6.65
CA GLU A 39 -2.63 12.41 -6.10
C GLU A 39 -1.32 11.62 -6.28
N GLN A 40 -0.64 11.81 -7.41
CA GLN A 40 0.61 11.16 -7.79
C GLN A 40 1.49 12.16 -8.56
N SER A 41 2.78 11.86 -8.72
CA SER A 41 3.74 12.67 -9.49
C SER A 41 4.47 11.78 -10.51
N ASP A 42 4.34 12.14 -11.79
CA ASP A 42 5.02 11.43 -12.88
C ASP A 42 6.54 11.57 -12.79
N ASP A 43 7.05 12.74 -12.37
CA ASP A 43 8.48 12.97 -12.20
C ASP A 43 9.08 12.04 -11.15
N VAL A 44 8.41 11.87 -10.01
CA VAL A 44 8.82 10.94 -8.95
C VAL A 44 8.74 9.49 -9.44
N PHE A 45 7.67 9.13 -10.15
CA PHE A 45 7.52 7.80 -10.74
C PHE A 45 8.67 7.49 -11.70
N ASN A 46 8.99 8.42 -12.61
CA ASN A 46 10.06 8.27 -13.58
C ASN A 46 11.44 8.20 -12.90
N ALA A 47 11.68 9.00 -11.87
CA ALA A 47 12.92 8.97 -11.11
C ALA A 47 13.16 7.61 -10.40
N LEU A 48 12.09 6.93 -9.98
CA LEU A 48 12.14 5.62 -9.32
C LEU A 48 11.90 4.43 -10.26
N ALA A 49 11.77 4.67 -11.57
CA ALA A 49 11.48 3.61 -12.55
C ALA A 49 12.53 2.48 -12.53
N GLY A 50 13.79 2.81 -12.23
CA GLY A 50 14.86 1.84 -12.12
C GLY A 50 14.70 0.82 -10.98
N ASP A 51 13.92 1.12 -9.95
CA ASP A 51 13.63 0.21 -8.84
C ASP A 51 12.28 -0.49 -8.95
N PHE A 52 11.45 -0.06 -9.89
CA PHE A 52 10.16 -0.66 -10.16
C PHE A 52 10.33 -2.15 -10.50
N MET A 53 9.51 -3.01 -9.90
CA MET A 53 9.53 -4.48 -10.05
C MET A 53 10.75 -5.24 -9.51
N LYS A 54 11.72 -4.58 -8.85
CA LYS A 54 12.77 -5.31 -8.12
C LYS A 54 12.19 -5.92 -6.83
N PRO A 55 12.41 -7.23 -6.56
CA PRO A 55 11.88 -7.84 -5.34
C PRO A 55 12.63 -7.31 -4.11
N ARG A 56 11.88 -7.01 -3.04
CA ARG A 56 12.41 -6.63 -1.71
C ARG A 56 12.14 -7.70 -0.66
N ILE A 57 12.20 -8.96 -1.08
CA ILE A 57 11.89 -10.11 -0.23
C ILE A 57 12.99 -10.35 0.83
N GLN A 58 14.25 -10.02 0.50
CA GLN A 58 15.40 -10.24 1.37
C GLN A 58 15.34 -9.35 2.62
N GLU A 59 14.85 -8.12 2.47
CA GLU A 59 14.68 -7.18 3.55
C GLU A 59 13.63 -7.70 4.55
N VAL A 60 12.57 -8.35 4.08
CA VAL A 60 11.57 -8.98 4.96
C VAL A 60 12.14 -10.20 5.69
N ASP A 61 12.94 -11.03 5.02
CA ASP A 61 13.66 -12.13 5.67
C ASP A 61 14.56 -11.61 6.82
N GLN A 62 15.25 -10.50 6.60
CA GLN A 62 16.10 -9.87 7.63
C GLN A 62 15.29 -9.33 8.81
N LEU A 63 14.16 -8.66 8.55
CA LEU A 63 13.28 -8.14 9.61
C LEU A 63 12.76 -9.28 10.49
N LEU A 64 12.29 -10.37 9.87
CA LEU A 64 11.82 -11.56 10.59
C LEU A 64 12.94 -12.20 11.41
N LYS A 65 14.16 -12.29 10.87
CA LYS A 65 15.33 -12.80 11.60
C LYS A 65 15.72 -11.94 12.81
N LEU A 66 15.47 -10.63 12.75
CA LEU A 66 15.69 -9.70 13.86
C LEU A 66 14.56 -9.73 14.91
N GLY A 67 13.53 -10.57 14.72
CA GLY A 67 12.39 -10.67 15.64
C GLY A 67 11.35 -9.56 15.47
N VAL A 68 11.35 -8.85 14.33
CA VAL A 68 10.33 -7.83 14.03
C VAL A 68 9.02 -8.51 13.65
N ASN A 69 7.92 -8.10 14.28
CA ASN A 69 6.59 -8.57 13.91
C ASN A 69 6.15 -7.97 12.57
N VAL A 70 6.06 -8.81 11.54
CA VAL A 70 5.60 -8.41 10.20
C VAL A 70 4.17 -8.90 9.98
N THR A 71 3.26 -8.00 9.61
CA THR A 71 1.89 -8.33 9.20
C THR A 71 1.68 -7.92 7.75
N VAL A 72 1.24 -8.86 6.92
CA VAL A 72 0.93 -8.65 5.50
C VAL A 72 -0.57 -8.80 5.30
N TYR A 73 -1.23 -7.74 4.83
CA TYR A 73 -2.65 -7.75 4.52
C TYR A 73 -2.84 -7.57 3.01
N SER A 74 -3.83 -8.25 2.44
CA SER A 74 -4.11 -8.23 1.01
C SER A 74 -5.61 -8.15 0.77
N GLY A 75 -6.05 -7.25 -0.11
CA GLY A 75 -7.44 -7.16 -0.54
C GLY A 75 -7.77 -8.32 -1.47
N GLN A 76 -8.83 -9.07 -1.18
CA GLN A 76 -9.23 -10.23 -1.99
C GLN A 76 -9.60 -9.86 -3.44
N LEU A 77 -10.01 -8.61 -3.67
CA LEU A 77 -10.44 -8.08 -4.97
C LEU A 77 -9.44 -7.10 -5.61
N ASP A 78 -8.20 -7.00 -5.09
CA ASP A 78 -7.14 -6.21 -5.72
C ASP A 78 -6.51 -7.00 -6.88
N LEU A 79 -6.51 -6.44 -8.09
CA LEU A 79 -5.89 -7.05 -9.26
C LEU A 79 -4.40 -6.73 -9.39
N ILE A 80 -3.97 -5.55 -8.97
CA ILE A 80 -2.58 -5.09 -9.14
C ILE A 80 -1.68 -5.81 -8.12
N CYS A 81 -2.14 -5.89 -6.88
CA CYS A 81 -1.46 -6.60 -5.78
C CYS A 81 -2.28 -7.82 -5.36
N ALA A 82 -2.47 -8.75 -6.28
CA ALA A 82 -3.39 -9.87 -6.09
C ALA A 82 -3.01 -10.79 -4.93
N THR A 83 -4.03 -11.24 -4.19
CA THR A 83 -3.88 -12.12 -3.02
C THR A 83 -3.08 -13.39 -3.32
N LYS A 84 -3.25 -13.99 -4.51
CA LYS A 84 -2.45 -15.16 -4.93
C LYS A 84 -0.97 -14.82 -5.05
N GLY A 85 -0.63 -13.68 -5.66
CA GLY A 85 0.75 -13.21 -5.78
C GLY A 85 1.38 -12.93 -4.42
N THR A 86 0.63 -12.32 -3.50
CA THR A 86 1.05 -12.12 -2.11
C THR A 86 1.34 -13.45 -1.41
N MET A 87 0.47 -14.46 -1.56
CA MET A 87 0.69 -15.77 -0.94
C MET A 87 1.88 -16.52 -1.53
N ASP A 88 2.08 -16.46 -2.85
CA ASP A 88 3.25 -17.06 -3.51
C ASP A 88 4.56 -16.36 -3.10
N TRP A 89 4.51 -15.04 -2.86
CA TRP A 89 5.63 -14.28 -2.33
C TRP A 89 5.95 -14.69 -0.89
N VAL A 90 4.94 -14.87 -0.02
CA VAL A 90 5.16 -15.37 1.36
C VAL A 90 5.83 -16.75 1.35
N GLN A 91 5.41 -17.65 0.47
CA GLN A 91 6.00 -19.00 0.37
C GLN A 91 7.48 -19.01 -0.07
N LYS A 92 8.00 -17.90 -0.62
CA LYS A 92 9.40 -17.77 -1.06
C LYS A 92 10.33 -17.20 -0.01
N LEU A 93 9.80 -16.65 1.08
CA LEU A 93 10.63 -16.16 2.19
C LEU A 93 11.40 -17.34 2.82
N LYS A 94 12.47 -17.05 3.53
CA LYS A 94 13.42 -18.03 4.06
C LYS A 94 13.52 -18.01 5.58
N TRP A 95 12.50 -17.46 6.26
CA TRP A 95 12.48 -17.36 7.71
C TRP A 95 12.15 -18.69 8.39
N ASP A 96 12.71 -18.92 9.58
CA ASP A 96 12.60 -20.19 10.31
C ASP A 96 11.15 -20.58 10.67
N GLY A 97 10.28 -19.59 10.82
CA GLY A 97 8.86 -19.79 11.13
C GLY A 97 7.96 -20.12 9.93
N LEU A 98 8.49 -20.17 8.69
CA LEU A 98 7.68 -20.36 7.48
C LEU A 98 6.84 -21.63 7.54
N ASN A 99 7.45 -22.76 7.91
CA ASN A 99 6.76 -24.05 7.96
C ASN A 99 5.60 -24.00 8.97
N SER A 100 5.83 -23.43 10.16
CA SER A 100 4.79 -23.24 11.16
C SER A 100 3.67 -22.33 10.66
N PHE A 101 4.00 -21.26 9.93
CA PHE A 101 3.02 -20.35 9.35
C PHE A 101 2.17 -21.02 8.27
N LEU A 102 2.78 -21.85 7.41
CA LEU A 102 2.08 -22.58 6.35
C LEU A 102 1.20 -23.70 6.90
N SER A 103 1.62 -24.36 7.98
CA SER A 103 0.83 -25.41 8.65
C SER A 103 -0.25 -24.89 9.60
N SER A 104 -0.21 -23.60 9.96
CA SER A 104 -1.18 -23.01 10.88
C SER A 104 -2.58 -22.94 10.25
N PRO A 105 -3.64 -23.28 11.01
CA PRO A 105 -5.01 -23.16 10.53
C PRO A 105 -5.33 -21.70 10.20
N ARG A 106 -6.06 -21.48 9.10
CA ARG A 106 -6.51 -20.14 8.70
C ARG A 106 -7.84 -19.84 9.40
N THR A 107 -7.83 -18.86 10.28
CA THR A 107 -9.01 -18.41 11.02
C THR A 107 -9.56 -17.11 10.43
N PRO A 108 -10.87 -17.00 10.16
CA PRO A 108 -11.48 -15.74 9.76
C PRO A 108 -11.35 -14.70 10.88
N ILE A 109 -11.10 -13.44 10.51
CA ILE A 109 -11.14 -12.30 11.42
C ILE A 109 -12.52 -11.65 11.27
N TYR A 110 -13.21 -11.45 12.40
CA TYR A 110 -14.49 -10.78 12.44
C TYR A 110 -14.32 -9.37 12.98
N CYS A 111 -14.94 -8.39 12.34
CA CYS A 111 -15.07 -7.07 12.94
C CYS A 111 -16.13 -7.15 14.04
N ASN A 112 -15.81 -6.63 15.23
CA ASN A 112 -16.82 -6.40 16.25
C ASN A 112 -17.85 -5.40 15.69
N LYS A 113 -19.13 -5.69 15.90
CA LYS A 113 -20.24 -4.80 15.51
C LYS A 113 -20.34 -3.60 16.44
#